data_AF-A0A6P3YY44-F1
#
_entry.id   AF-A0A6P3YY44-F1
#
_cell.length_a   1.000
_cell.length_b   1.000
_cell.length_c   1.000
_cell.angle_alpha   90.00
_cell.angle_beta   90.00
_cell.angle_gamma   90.00
#
_symmetry.space_group_name_H-M   'P 1'
#
loop_
_entity.id
_entity.type
_entity.pdbx_description
1 polymer ?
#
loop_
_entity_poly.entity_id
_entity_poly.type
_entity_poly.pdbx_seq_one_letter_code
_entity_poly.pdbx_strand_id
1 'polypeptide(L)'
;MDGAQAAGSGSSGGPAPFLLKTYDMVDDSSTDEIVSWSSVKTSFVVWNPPEFARLLLPTFFKHNNFSSFIRQLNTYTSPHKLVTGGTENHLVLWDLRPLGLTGNKVEKLCDLCNITVNKNAVFGDSSALAPGGVRIGTPAMTSRGLLEKDFEQIGEFLHRAVTITLSIQKEHGKLLKDFNKGLGKNKDIEALKADVEKFSSSFHMPGFQMSAMKYKD
;
A
#
# COMPACT_ATOMS: atom_id res chain seq x y z
N MET A 1 40.90 -17.06 8.91
CA MET A 1 40.36 -18.21 8.17
C MET A 1 39.48 -18.89 9.20
N ASP A 2 38.16 -18.75 9.21
CA ASP A 2 37.24 -18.89 8.09
C ASP A 2 36.14 -17.83 8.06
N GLY A 3 35.84 -17.36 6.84
CA GLY A 3 34.84 -16.34 6.55
C GLY A 3 33.46 -16.93 6.35
N ALA A 4 32.46 -16.26 6.92
CA ALA A 4 31.07 -16.43 6.55
C ALA A 4 30.87 -15.93 5.11
N GLN A 5 30.55 -16.84 4.18
CA GLN A 5 30.06 -16.49 2.85
C GLN A 5 28.54 -16.38 2.88
N ALA A 6 28.07 -15.13 2.81
CA ALA A 6 26.76 -14.80 2.27
C ALA A 6 26.79 -15.09 0.76
N ALA A 7 25.96 -16.03 0.30
CA ALA A 7 25.74 -16.26 -1.11
C ALA A 7 24.37 -15.70 -1.50
N GLY A 8 24.39 -14.55 -2.19
CA GLY A 8 23.23 -14.05 -2.92
C GLY A 8 22.86 -15.01 -4.06
N SER A 9 21.57 -15.28 -4.21
CA SER A 9 21.05 -15.95 -5.39
C SER A 9 20.44 -14.92 -6.32
N GLY A 10 21.07 -14.79 -7.50
CA GLY A 10 20.60 -13.97 -8.60
C GLY A 10 19.19 -14.33 -9.06
N SER A 11 18.50 -13.31 -9.56
CA SER A 11 17.22 -13.38 -10.25
C SER A 11 17.32 -14.30 -11.47
N SER A 12 16.92 -15.56 -11.33
CA SER A 12 16.47 -16.36 -12.46
C SER A 12 15.19 -15.73 -13.02
N GLY A 13 15.14 -15.51 -14.34
CA GLY A 13 14.06 -14.77 -15.02
C GLY A 13 12.70 -15.46 -15.09
N GLY A 14 12.34 -16.29 -14.11
CA GLY A 14 11.05 -16.97 -14.01
C GLY A 14 10.12 -16.35 -12.97
N PRO A 15 8.81 -16.67 -12.99
CA PRO A 15 7.87 -16.23 -11.96
C PRO A 15 8.33 -16.68 -10.57
N ALA A 16 8.05 -15.88 -9.54
CA ALA A 16 8.45 -16.21 -8.18
C ALA A 16 7.89 -17.57 -7.75
N PRO A 17 8.63 -18.41 -6.99
CA PRO A 17 8.17 -19.74 -6.58
C PRO A 17 6.81 -19.75 -5.86
N PHE A 18 6.49 -18.68 -5.15
CA PHE A 18 5.18 -18.50 -4.52
C PHE A 18 4.03 -18.45 -5.55
N LEU A 19 4.22 -17.75 -6.68
CA LEU A 19 3.22 -17.62 -7.72
C LEU A 19 3.01 -18.93 -8.48
N LEU A 20 4.10 -19.66 -8.76
CA LEU A 20 4.01 -20.97 -9.42
C LEU A 20 3.20 -21.94 -8.56
N LYS A 21 3.54 -22.07 -7.27
CA LYS A 21 2.79 -22.92 -6.34
C LYS A 21 1.32 -22.50 -6.18
N THR A 22 1.06 -21.20 -6.17
CA THR A 22 -0.30 -20.68 -6.10
C THR A 22 -1.09 -21.05 -7.35
N TYR A 23 -0.48 -20.89 -8.53
CA TYR A 23 -1.09 -21.30 -9.80
C TYR A 23 -1.39 -22.80 -9.81
N ASP A 24 -0.40 -23.64 -9.48
CA ASP A 24 -0.55 -25.10 -9.48
C ASP A 24 -1.67 -25.56 -8.54
N MET A 25 -1.78 -24.94 -7.37
CA MET A 25 -2.84 -25.22 -6.39
C MET A 25 -4.23 -24.85 -6.91
N VAL A 26 -4.37 -23.77 -7.67
CA VAL A 26 -5.65 -23.27 -8.18
C VAL A 26 -6.04 -23.92 -9.51
N ASP A 27 -5.06 -24.36 -10.30
CA ASP A 27 -5.29 -25.03 -11.60
C ASP A 27 -5.58 -26.54 -11.43
N ASP A 28 -5.49 -27.07 -10.21
CA ASP A 28 -5.89 -28.44 -9.87
C ASP A 28 -7.41 -28.52 -9.66
N SER A 29 -8.11 -29.06 -10.67
CA SER A 29 -9.57 -29.29 -10.64
C SER A 29 -10.07 -30.15 -9.47
N SER A 30 -9.21 -30.95 -8.83
CA SER A 30 -9.60 -31.70 -7.63
C SER A 30 -9.82 -30.81 -6.41
N THR A 31 -9.33 -29.56 -6.47
CA THR A 31 -9.48 -28.56 -5.41
C THR A 31 -10.64 -27.59 -5.64
N ASP A 32 -11.38 -27.71 -6.76
CA ASP A 32 -12.41 -26.73 -7.18
C ASP A 32 -13.52 -26.48 -6.15
N GLU A 33 -13.83 -27.46 -5.28
CA GLU A 33 -14.77 -27.29 -4.17
C GLU A 33 -14.28 -26.31 -3.09
N ILE A 34 -12.97 -26.11 -2.99
CA ILE A 34 -12.29 -25.28 -1.99
C ILE A 34 -11.75 -23.99 -2.63
N VAL A 35 -11.11 -24.08 -3.79
CA VAL A 35 -10.53 -22.97 -4.55
C VAL A 35 -10.58 -23.27 -6.04
N SER A 36 -11.00 -22.30 -6.85
CA SER A 36 -11.03 -22.49 -8.32
C SER A 36 -10.76 -21.19 -9.06
N TRP A 37 -10.35 -21.30 -10.32
CA TRP A 37 -10.37 -20.17 -11.24
C TRP A 37 -11.79 -19.63 -11.43
N SER A 38 -11.90 -18.32 -11.66
CA SER A 38 -13.12 -17.72 -12.19
C SER A 38 -13.36 -18.18 -13.63
N SER A 39 -14.60 -18.04 -14.13
CA SER A 39 -14.97 -18.45 -15.50
C SER A 39 -14.13 -17.81 -16.60
N VAL A 40 -13.53 -16.65 -16.32
CA VAL A 40 -12.67 -15.90 -17.24
C VAL A 40 -11.16 -16.13 -17.01
N LYS A 41 -10.78 -16.95 -16.02
CA LYS A 41 -9.38 -17.29 -15.65
C LYS A 41 -8.46 -16.07 -15.39
N THR A 42 -9.01 -14.93 -15.02
CA THR A 42 -8.24 -13.73 -14.65
C THR A 42 -8.13 -13.52 -13.14
N SER A 43 -8.90 -14.30 -12.37
CA SER A 43 -8.93 -14.28 -10.91
C SER A 43 -9.29 -15.68 -10.42
N PHE A 44 -9.07 -15.94 -9.13
CA PHE A 44 -9.51 -17.18 -8.49
C PHE A 44 -10.31 -16.85 -7.23
N VAL A 45 -11.16 -17.80 -6.83
CA VAL A 45 -12.06 -17.66 -5.69
C VAL A 45 -11.73 -18.75 -4.70
N VAL A 46 -11.57 -18.38 -3.43
CA VAL A 46 -11.46 -19.33 -2.31
C VAL A 46 -12.86 -19.50 -1.73
N TRP A 47 -13.53 -20.60 -2.07
CA TRP A 47 -14.91 -20.90 -1.68
C TRP A 47 -15.03 -21.30 -0.21
N ASN A 48 -14.03 -22.02 0.31
CA ASN A 48 -13.99 -22.48 1.69
C ASN A 48 -12.65 -22.09 2.37
N PRO A 49 -12.54 -20.86 2.92
CA PRO A 49 -11.28 -20.39 3.53
C PRO A 49 -10.77 -21.26 4.69
N PRO A 50 -11.61 -21.79 5.60
CA PRO A 50 -11.15 -22.72 6.63
C PRO A 50 -10.49 -23.99 6.07
N GLU A 51 -11.08 -24.62 5.07
CA GLU A 51 -10.50 -25.83 4.46
C GLU A 51 -9.29 -25.52 3.60
N PHE A 52 -9.33 -24.42 2.85
CA PHE A 52 -8.16 -23.92 2.12
C PHE A 52 -6.95 -23.75 3.03
N ALA A 53 -7.15 -23.10 4.19
CA ALA A 53 -6.11 -22.89 5.18
C ALA A 53 -5.59 -24.21 5.77
N ARG A 54 -6.48 -25.14 6.10
CA ARG A 54 -6.12 -26.38 6.81
C ARG A 54 -5.57 -27.48 5.90
N LEU A 55 -6.10 -27.61 4.69
CA LEU A 55 -5.82 -28.71 3.77
C LEU A 55 -4.85 -28.33 2.66
N LEU A 56 -5.04 -27.16 2.03
CA LEU A 56 -4.29 -26.77 0.83
C LEU A 56 -3.03 -25.97 1.17
N LEU A 57 -3.09 -24.99 2.07
CA LEU A 57 -1.90 -24.21 2.38
C LEU A 57 -0.69 -25.05 2.86
N PRO A 58 -0.85 -26.09 3.71
CA PRO A 58 0.27 -26.92 4.16
C PRO A 58 0.87 -27.82 3.08
N THR A 59 0.13 -28.18 2.03
CA THR A 59 0.65 -29.01 0.94
C THR A 59 1.58 -28.22 0.01
N PHE A 60 1.35 -26.90 -0.12
CA PHE A 60 2.14 -26.03 -1.00
C PHE A 60 3.12 -25.10 -0.26
N PHE A 61 2.80 -24.68 0.96
CA PHE A 61 3.53 -23.68 1.75
C PHE A 61 3.86 -24.18 3.16
N LYS A 62 4.86 -23.56 3.81
CA LYS A 62 5.31 -23.93 5.16
C LYS A 62 4.43 -23.37 6.29
N HIS A 63 3.19 -23.02 6.00
CA HIS A 63 2.22 -22.50 6.96
C HIS A 63 0.79 -22.82 6.52
N ASN A 64 -0.15 -22.78 7.46
CA ASN A 64 -1.60 -22.87 7.23
C ASN A 64 -2.31 -21.52 7.43
N ASN A 65 -1.56 -20.43 7.64
CA ASN A 65 -2.14 -19.12 7.92
C ASN A 65 -2.66 -18.45 6.64
N PHE A 66 -4.00 -18.34 6.53
CA PHE A 66 -4.66 -17.72 5.39
C PHE A 66 -4.28 -16.25 5.21
N SER A 67 -4.22 -15.48 6.29
CA SER A 67 -3.83 -14.06 6.26
C SER A 67 -2.39 -13.90 5.74
N SER A 68 -1.46 -14.77 6.13
CA SER A 68 -0.10 -14.78 5.59
C SER A 68 -0.07 -15.07 4.08
N PHE A 69 -0.90 -16.00 3.61
CA PHE A 69 -1.04 -16.31 2.18
C PHE A 69 -1.55 -15.09 1.40
N ILE A 70 -2.64 -14.46 1.87
CA ILE A 70 -3.20 -13.25 1.24
C ILE A 70 -2.18 -12.11 1.25
N ARG A 71 -1.45 -11.92 2.36
CA ARG A 71 -0.37 -10.93 2.48
C ARG A 71 0.71 -11.15 1.42
N GLN A 72 1.12 -12.41 1.22
CA GLN A 72 2.13 -12.77 0.24
C GLN A 72 1.61 -12.60 -1.20
N LEU A 73 0.36 -12.96 -1.47
CA LEU A 73 -0.30 -12.75 -2.76
C LEU A 73 -0.38 -11.27 -3.13
N ASN A 74 -0.81 -10.42 -2.19
CA ASN A 74 -0.92 -8.98 -2.38
C ASN A 74 0.43 -8.32 -2.69
N THR A 75 1.55 -8.92 -2.31
CA THR A 75 2.89 -8.43 -2.67
C THR A 75 3.15 -8.49 -4.19
N TYR A 76 2.46 -9.39 -4.90
CA TYR A 76 2.60 -9.58 -6.34
C TYR A 76 1.45 -8.99 -7.16
N THR A 77 0.25 -8.88 -6.57
CA THR A 77 -0.96 -8.46 -7.29
C THR A 77 -1.37 -7.01 -7.01
N SER A 78 -0.97 -6.44 -5.87
CA SER A 78 -1.30 -5.06 -5.54
C SER A 78 -0.34 -4.09 -6.23
N PRO A 79 -0.84 -2.97 -6.82
CA PRO A 79 0.04 -1.89 -7.28
C PRO A 79 0.81 -1.25 -6.12
N HIS A 80 0.36 -1.44 -4.87
CA HIS A 80 0.94 -0.85 -3.68
C HIS A 80 1.80 -1.86 -2.91
N LYS A 81 3.12 -1.72 -3.00
CA LYS A 81 4.06 -2.61 -2.33
C LYS A 81 4.34 -2.16 -0.89
N LEU A 82 3.87 -2.92 0.09
CA LEU A 82 4.25 -2.71 1.48
C LEU A 82 5.58 -3.41 1.80
N VAL A 83 6.45 -2.76 2.57
CA VAL A 83 7.65 -3.41 3.13
C VAL A 83 7.19 -4.52 4.06
N THR A 84 7.76 -5.72 3.90
CA THR A 84 7.34 -6.98 4.54
C THR A 84 5.95 -7.51 4.13
N GLY A 85 5.26 -6.85 3.20
CA GLY A 85 3.92 -7.24 2.73
C GLY A 85 2.77 -6.84 3.66
N GLY A 86 3.03 -6.28 4.85
CA GLY A 86 1.98 -5.87 5.79
C GLY A 86 2.54 -5.24 7.07
N THR A 87 1.80 -5.37 8.17
CA THR A 87 2.21 -4.87 9.50
C THR A 87 1.64 -5.73 10.63
N GLU A 88 2.31 -5.71 11.77
CA GLU A 88 1.87 -6.27 13.06
C GLU A 88 1.88 -5.20 14.17
N ASN A 89 2.00 -3.93 13.78
CA ASN A 89 2.03 -2.80 14.70
C ASN A 89 1.22 -1.62 14.14
N HIS A 90 1.44 -0.43 14.67
CA HIS A 90 0.65 0.77 14.41
C HIS A 90 1.03 1.53 13.13
N LEU A 91 1.94 1.01 12.30
CA LEU A 91 2.39 1.68 11.08
C LEU A 91 2.56 0.72 9.90
N VAL A 92 2.49 1.27 8.70
CA VAL A 92 2.91 0.61 7.46
C VAL A 92 4.00 1.43 6.79
N LEU A 93 4.91 0.74 6.12
CA LEU A 93 5.94 1.36 5.29
C LEU A 93 5.68 0.98 3.83
N TRP A 94 5.36 1.97 3.00
CA TRP A 94 4.97 1.78 1.61
C TRP A 94 6.15 2.09 0.69
N ASP A 95 6.58 1.09 -0.10
CA ASP A 95 7.61 1.19 -1.13
C ASP A 95 6.98 1.67 -2.45
N LEU A 96 7.31 2.89 -2.85
CA LEU A 96 6.78 3.58 -4.03
C LEU A 96 7.65 3.37 -5.28
N ARG A 97 8.82 2.74 -5.15
CA ARG A 97 9.75 2.52 -6.26
C ARG A 97 9.17 1.67 -7.40
N PRO A 98 8.33 0.64 -7.16
CA PRO A 98 7.65 -0.08 -8.25
C PRO A 98 6.76 0.81 -9.11
N LEU A 99 6.22 1.89 -8.54
CA LEU A 99 5.43 2.90 -9.26
C LEU A 99 6.31 3.95 -9.95
N GLY A 100 7.63 3.88 -9.79
CA GLY A 100 8.56 4.88 -10.32
C GLY A 100 8.43 6.25 -9.64
N LEU A 101 7.96 6.28 -8.40
CA LEU A 101 7.81 7.49 -7.58
C LEU A 101 8.85 7.54 -6.45
N THR A 102 9.06 8.74 -5.93
CA THR A 102 9.87 8.99 -4.73
C THR A 102 8.98 9.53 -3.62
N GLY A 103 9.28 9.15 -2.38
CA GLY A 103 8.48 9.50 -1.20
C GLY A 103 8.32 11.01 -1.00
N ASN A 104 9.34 11.81 -1.35
CA ASN A 104 9.25 13.27 -1.25
C ASN A 104 8.23 13.91 -2.22
N LYS A 105 7.95 13.30 -3.37
CA LYS A 105 6.90 13.80 -4.29
C LYS A 105 5.51 13.49 -3.75
N VAL A 106 5.32 12.26 -3.26
CA VAL A 106 4.06 11.83 -2.65
C VAL A 106 3.78 12.62 -1.39
N GLU A 107 4.77 12.78 -0.49
CA GLU A 107 4.69 13.63 0.71
C GLU A 107 4.23 15.05 0.35
N LYS A 108 4.89 15.68 -0.64
CA LYS A 108 4.56 17.05 -1.05
C LYS A 108 3.15 17.17 -1.64
N LEU A 109 2.68 16.20 -2.41
CA LEU A 109 1.32 16.22 -2.94
C LEU A 109 0.27 15.97 -1.85
N CYS A 110 0.53 15.01 -0.96
CA CYS A 110 -0.32 14.73 0.19
C CYS A 110 -0.48 15.95 1.09
N ASP A 111 0.60 16.69 1.37
CA ASP A 111 0.56 17.93 2.15
C ASP A 111 -0.37 18.99 1.52
N LEU A 112 -0.36 19.12 0.17
CA LEU A 112 -1.28 20.02 -0.54
C LEU A 112 -2.75 19.57 -0.44
N CYS A 113 -2.99 18.29 -0.16
CA CYS A 113 -4.31 17.70 0.04
C CYS A 113 -4.71 17.58 1.52
N ASN A 114 -3.96 18.20 2.45
CA ASN A 114 -4.12 18.05 3.90
C ASN A 114 -3.98 16.61 4.43
N ILE A 115 -3.22 15.77 3.73
CA ILE A 115 -2.83 14.44 4.18
C ILE A 115 -1.37 14.52 4.64
N THR A 116 -1.13 14.51 5.95
CA THR A 116 0.24 14.57 6.47
C THR A 116 0.83 13.16 6.59
N VAL A 117 1.86 12.88 5.80
CA VAL A 117 2.69 11.67 5.86
C VAL A 117 4.16 12.03 5.92
N ASN A 118 5.03 11.06 6.13
CA ASN A 118 6.48 11.28 6.12
C ASN A 118 7.16 10.41 5.07
N LYS A 119 7.97 11.01 4.20
CA LYS A 119 8.90 10.29 3.32
C LYS A 119 9.88 9.50 4.20
N ASN A 120 10.08 8.23 3.88
CA ASN A 120 10.87 7.33 4.68
C ASN A 120 11.73 6.45 3.79
N ALA A 121 12.99 6.23 4.18
CA ALA A 121 13.87 5.31 3.47
C ALA A 121 13.29 3.90 3.48
N VAL A 122 13.43 3.21 2.35
CA VAL A 122 13.20 1.77 2.22
C VAL A 122 14.53 1.09 1.92
N PHE A 123 14.61 -0.22 2.15
CA PHE A 123 15.85 -0.98 1.96
C PHE A 123 16.43 -0.76 0.56
N GLY A 124 17.70 -0.37 0.49
CA GLY A 124 18.43 -0.09 -0.75
C GLY A 124 18.40 1.36 -1.21
N ASP A 125 17.72 2.28 -0.49
CA ASP A 125 17.80 3.71 -0.81
C ASP A 125 19.18 4.29 -0.49
N SER A 126 19.69 5.12 -1.40
CA SER A 126 20.93 5.88 -1.22
C SER A 126 20.68 7.36 -0.89
N SER A 127 19.48 7.88 -1.15
CA SER A 127 19.14 9.30 -0.97
C SER A 127 18.19 9.51 0.20
N ALA A 128 18.62 10.33 1.17
CA ALA A 128 17.76 10.80 2.25
C ALA A 128 16.76 11.89 1.79
N LEU A 129 17.09 12.65 0.74
CA LEU A 129 16.25 13.74 0.22
C LEU A 129 15.10 13.23 -0.64
N ALA A 130 15.31 12.15 -1.36
CA ALA A 130 14.32 11.51 -2.22
C ALA A 130 14.29 10.00 -1.97
N PRO A 131 13.85 9.56 -0.77
CA PRO A 131 13.76 8.15 -0.47
C PRO A 131 12.63 7.50 -1.30
N GLY A 132 12.63 6.17 -1.35
CA GLY A 132 11.72 5.37 -2.16
C GLY A 132 10.37 5.09 -1.51
N GLY A 133 10.10 5.54 -0.28
CA GLY A 133 8.85 5.21 0.41
C GLY A 133 8.27 6.29 1.28
N VAL A 134 7.09 5.98 1.85
CA VAL A 134 6.37 6.80 2.83
C VAL A 134 5.94 5.93 4.00
N ARG A 135 5.98 6.51 5.21
CA ARG A 135 5.51 5.87 6.45
C ARG A 135 4.17 6.45 6.85
N ILE A 136 3.21 5.56 7.12
CA ILE A 136 1.84 5.91 7.52
C ILE A 136 1.54 5.21 8.84
N GLY A 137 0.95 5.94 9.79
CA GLY A 137 0.59 5.41 11.11
C GLY A 137 -0.86 5.68 11.44
N THR A 138 -1.46 4.78 12.22
CA THR A 138 -2.85 4.87 12.68
C THR A 138 -3.11 5.69 13.96
N PRO A 139 -2.18 5.84 14.94
CA PRO A 139 -2.52 6.32 16.29
C PRO A 139 -3.24 7.68 16.38
N ALA A 140 -2.82 8.66 15.59
CA ALA A 140 -3.39 10.01 15.63
C ALA A 140 -4.86 10.01 15.19
N MET A 141 -5.18 9.28 14.13
CA MET A 141 -6.54 9.19 13.62
C MET A 141 -7.40 8.27 14.48
N THR A 142 -6.87 7.15 14.99
CA THR A 142 -7.59 6.31 15.94
C THR A 142 -7.94 7.06 17.23
N SER A 143 -7.08 7.97 17.70
CA SER A 143 -7.37 8.85 18.84
C SER A 143 -8.54 9.82 18.60
N ARG A 144 -8.90 10.06 17.33
CA ARG A 144 -10.08 10.84 16.93
C ARG A 144 -11.34 9.99 16.76
N GLY A 145 -11.25 8.68 16.99
CA GLY A 145 -12.37 7.74 16.93
C GLY A 145 -12.53 7.00 15.59
N LEU A 146 -11.53 7.07 14.69
CA LEU A 146 -11.59 6.35 13.42
C LEU A 146 -11.45 4.84 13.60
N LEU A 147 -12.28 4.10 12.89
CA LEU A 147 -12.35 2.63 12.87
C LEU A 147 -11.91 2.07 11.51
N GLU A 148 -11.99 0.75 11.34
CA GLU A 148 -11.46 0.03 10.18
C GLU A 148 -11.98 0.57 8.84
N LYS A 149 -13.28 0.80 8.73
CA LYS A 149 -13.91 1.36 7.51
C LYS A 149 -13.41 2.77 7.19
N ASP A 150 -13.10 3.57 8.21
CA ASP A 150 -12.55 4.90 8.04
C ASP A 150 -11.11 4.85 7.53
N PHE A 151 -10.35 3.82 7.94
CA PHE A 151 -9.00 3.56 7.42
C PHE A 151 -9.00 3.02 5.98
N GLU A 152 -10.02 2.28 5.57
CA GLU A 152 -10.23 1.94 4.15
C GLU A 152 -10.42 3.22 3.32
N GLN A 153 -11.21 4.18 3.82
CA GLN A 153 -11.39 5.48 3.17
C GLN A 153 -10.09 6.31 3.14
N ILE A 154 -9.27 6.27 4.20
CA ILE A 154 -7.92 6.86 4.19
C ILE A 154 -7.03 6.19 3.12
N GLY A 155 -7.12 4.87 2.99
CA GLY A 155 -6.45 4.12 1.93
C GLY A 155 -6.83 4.60 0.52
N GLU A 156 -8.12 4.88 0.30
CA GLU A 156 -8.60 5.44 -0.96
C GLU A 156 -8.07 6.85 -1.22
N PHE A 157 -8.02 7.72 -0.21
CA PHE A 157 -7.40 9.04 -0.36
C PHE A 157 -5.91 8.97 -0.70
N LEU A 158 -5.17 8.06 -0.06
CA LEU A 158 -3.76 7.81 -0.37
C LEU A 158 -3.57 7.25 -1.79
N HIS A 159 -4.46 6.36 -2.23
CA HIS A 159 -4.46 5.85 -3.58
C HIS A 159 -4.68 6.96 -4.61
N ARG A 160 -5.70 7.81 -4.40
CA ARG A 160 -5.97 8.99 -5.23
C ARG A 160 -4.77 9.93 -5.29
N ALA A 161 -4.15 10.24 -4.14
CA ALA A 161 -2.96 11.09 -4.08
C ALA A 161 -1.81 10.55 -4.93
N VAL A 162 -1.53 9.24 -4.87
CA VAL A 162 -0.48 8.62 -5.69
C VAL A 162 -0.84 8.58 -7.17
N THR A 163 -2.11 8.36 -7.51
CA THR A 163 -2.58 8.43 -8.91
C THR A 163 -2.40 9.83 -9.49
N ILE A 164 -2.74 10.89 -8.75
CA ILE A 164 -2.49 12.28 -9.15
C ILE A 164 -0.98 12.54 -9.28
N THR A 165 -0.18 12.04 -8.34
CA THR A 165 1.29 12.16 -8.39
C THR A 165 1.85 11.53 -9.67
N LEU A 166 1.37 10.34 -10.05
CA LEU A 166 1.76 9.66 -11.29
C LEU A 166 1.36 10.46 -12.53
N SER A 167 0.13 11.01 -12.54
CA SER A 167 -0.37 11.84 -13.64
C SER A 167 0.52 13.07 -13.86
N ILE A 168 0.81 13.82 -12.79
CA ILE A 168 1.68 14.99 -12.81
C ILE A 168 3.10 14.63 -13.27
N GLN A 169 3.65 13.51 -12.76
CA GLN A 169 4.97 13.04 -13.18
C GLN A 169 4.99 12.63 -14.66
N LYS A 170 3.90 12.06 -15.18
CA LYS A 170 3.78 11.69 -16.59
C LYS A 170 3.71 12.92 -17.49
N GLU A 171 2.98 13.95 -17.07
CA GLU A 171 2.81 15.19 -17.83
C GLU A 171 4.06 16.09 -17.79
N HIS A 172 4.65 16.29 -16.62
CA HIS A 172 5.73 17.27 -16.43
C HIS A 172 7.12 16.64 -16.31
N GLY A 173 7.21 15.33 -16.07
CA GLY A 173 8.48 14.60 -15.98
C GLY A 173 8.97 14.30 -14.56
N LYS A 174 10.07 13.54 -14.49
CA LYS A 174 10.60 13.00 -13.22
C LYS A 174 11.42 13.99 -12.40
N LEU A 175 11.98 15.04 -12.99
CA LEU A 175 12.79 16.00 -12.23
C LEU A 175 11.89 16.81 -11.30
N LEU A 176 12.30 16.98 -10.04
CA LEU A 176 11.45 17.64 -9.02
C LEU A 176 11.07 19.07 -9.43
N LYS A 177 11.97 19.80 -10.09
CA LYS A 177 11.71 21.15 -10.62
C LYS A 177 10.54 21.17 -11.62
N ASP A 178 10.41 20.13 -12.44
CA ASP A 178 9.38 20.07 -13.48
C ASP A 178 8.09 19.50 -12.91
N PHE A 179 8.18 18.46 -12.08
CA PHE A 179 7.06 17.94 -11.29
C PHE A 179 6.34 19.05 -10.50
N ASN A 180 7.08 19.96 -9.88
CA ASN A 180 6.51 21.07 -9.11
C ASN A 180 5.60 22.00 -9.94
N LYS A 181 5.77 22.06 -11.27
CA LYS A 181 4.95 22.90 -12.15
C LYS A 181 3.50 22.41 -12.20
N GLY A 182 3.27 21.10 -12.10
CA GLY A 182 1.93 20.52 -12.12
C GLY A 182 1.21 20.50 -10.78
N LEU A 183 1.85 20.97 -9.71
CA LEU A 183 1.23 21.10 -8.38
C LEU A 183 0.37 22.36 -8.26
N GLY A 184 0.63 23.40 -9.07
CA GLY A 184 -0.08 24.66 -8.99
C GLY A 184 -1.42 24.63 -9.73
N LYS A 185 -2.52 25.03 -9.06
CA LYS A 185 -3.87 25.14 -9.64
C LYS A 185 -4.38 23.82 -10.26
N ASN A 186 -3.99 22.70 -9.67
CA ASN A 186 -4.44 21.38 -10.11
C ASN A 186 -5.81 21.07 -9.48
N LYS A 187 -6.84 20.92 -10.32
CA LYS A 187 -8.22 20.67 -9.87
C LYS A 187 -8.38 19.35 -9.12
N ASP A 188 -7.59 18.34 -9.45
CA ASP A 188 -7.66 17.04 -8.78
C ASP A 188 -7.09 17.13 -7.36
N ILE A 189 -6.04 17.94 -7.15
CA ILE A 189 -5.52 18.26 -5.82
C ILE A 189 -6.56 19.02 -5.01
N GLU A 190 -7.19 20.05 -5.59
CA GLU A 190 -8.24 20.83 -4.92
C GLU A 190 -9.45 19.96 -4.53
N ALA A 191 -9.88 19.06 -5.42
CA ALA A 191 -10.98 18.13 -5.16
C ALA A 191 -10.62 17.12 -4.06
N LEU A 192 -9.42 16.52 -4.12
CA LEU A 192 -8.96 15.59 -3.08
C LEU A 192 -8.84 16.30 -1.73
N LYS A 193 -8.30 17.52 -1.71
CA LYS A 193 -8.22 18.34 -0.49
C LYS A 193 -9.60 18.56 0.14
N ALA A 194 -10.59 18.98 -0.67
CA ALA A 194 -11.95 19.22 -0.19
C ALA A 194 -12.59 17.96 0.39
N ASP A 195 -12.40 16.80 -0.26
CA ASP A 195 -12.91 15.52 0.25
C ASP A 195 -12.25 15.11 1.57
N VAL A 196 -10.93 15.32 1.69
CA VAL A 196 -10.16 15.02 2.92
C VAL A 196 -10.60 15.92 4.08
N GLU A 197 -10.78 17.23 3.84
CA GLU A 197 -11.28 18.17 4.85
C GLU A 197 -12.70 17.81 5.31
N LYS A 198 -13.58 17.50 4.36
CA LYS A 198 -14.95 17.06 4.65
C LYS A 198 -14.97 15.76 5.46
N PHE A 199 -14.14 14.80 5.12
CA PHE A 199 -14.02 13.56 5.89
C PHE A 199 -13.49 13.83 7.30
N SER A 200 -12.38 14.56 7.41
CA SER A 200 -11.70 14.85 8.69
C SER A 200 -12.57 15.67 9.67
N SER A 201 -13.39 16.59 9.16
CA SER A 201 -14.28 17.42 9.99
C SER A 201 -15.44 16.67 10.63
N SER A 202 -15.76 15.46 10.16
CA SER A 202 -16.81 14.62 10.74
C SER A 202 -16.42 13.94 12.06
N PHE A 203 -15.14 14.00 12.44
CA PHE A 203 -14.60 13.34 13.63
C PHE A 203 -14.28 14.31 14.77
N HIS A 204 -14.46 13.83 16.00
CA HIS A 204 -14.07 14.56 17.21
C HIS A 204 -12.57 14.90 17.22
N MET A 205 -12.20 15.93 17.99
CA MET A 205 -10.82 16.31 18.23
C MET A 205 -10.53 16.34 19.74
N PRO A 206 -9.65 15.47 20.25
CA PRO A 206 -9.27 15.50 21.65
C PRO A 206 -8.41 16.73 21.96
N GLY A 207 -8.46 17.19 23.21
CA GLY A 207 -7.62 18.29 23.72
C GLY A 207 -8.22 19.69 23.62
N PHE A 208 -9.24 19.92 22.78
CA PHE A 208 -9.98 21.19 22.74
C PHE A 208 -11.38 21.04 22.15
N GLN A 209 -12.24 22.03 22.38
CA GLN A 209 -13.58 22.06 21.77
C GLN A 209 -13.56 22.73 20.41
N MET A 210 -13.98 21.99 19.37
CA MET A 210 -14.04 22.52 18.00
C MET A 210 -14.97 23.75 17.89
N SER A 211 -16.04 23.80 18.68
CA SER A 211 -17.00 24.92 18.72
C SER A 211 -16.40 26.25 19.18
N ALA A 212 -15.33 26.20 19.98
CA ALA A 212 -14.64 27.34 20.56
C ALA A 212 -13.44 27.83 19.71
N MET A 213 -13.15 27.17 18.58
CA MET A 213 -12.03 27.57 17.72
C MET A 213 -12.31 28.88 16.96
N LYS A 214 -11.23 29.62 16.69
CA LYS A 214 -11.25 30.85 15.91
C LYS A 214 -11.61 30.61 14.43
N TYR A 215 -11.09 29.52 13.86
CA TYR A 215 -11.34 29.11 12.48
C TYR A 215 -12.26 27.88 12.49
N LYS A 216 -13.37 27.97 11.76
CA LYS A 216 -14.44 26.95 11.73
C LYS A 216 -14.67 26.36 10.35
N ASP A 217 -13.97 26.92 9.36
CA ASP A 217 -14.01 26.54 7.95
C ASP A 217 -12.71 25.81 7.60
#